data_AF-A0A328TH95-F1
#
_entry.id   AF-A0A328TH95-F1
#
_cell.length_a   1.000
_cell.length_b   1.000
_cell.length_c   1.000
_cell.angle_alpha   90.00
_cell.angle_beta   90.00
_cell.angle_gamma   90.00
#
_symmetry.space_group_name_H-M   'P 1'
#
loop_
_entity.id
_entity.type
_entity.pdbx_description
1 polymer ?
#
loop_
_entity_poly.entity_id
_entity_poly.type
_entity_poly.pdbx_seq_one_letter_code
_entity_poly.pdbx_strand_id
1 'polypeptide(L)' 'MQYWRLSRLLVELTHSRADGSYRKQLAQLSKTQLLILDDWGLEPLQAAQRNDLLELMDDRYGK' A
#
# COMPACT_ATOMS: atom_id res chain seq x y z
N MET A 1 -7.91 6.75 -11.23
CA MET A 1 -6.52 7.08 -10.87
C MET A 1 -6.50 7.47 -9.40
N GLN A 2 -5.57 6.93 -8.60
CA GLN A 2 -5.31 7.38 -7.23
C GLN A 2 -3.84 7.74 -7.10
N TYR A 3 -3.57 8.76 -6.28
CA TYR A 3 -2.23 9.24 -5.98
C TYR A 3 -2.00 9.16 -4.47
N TRP A 4 -0.85 8.63 -4.07
CA TRP A 4 -0.43 8.56 -2.68
C TRP A 4 1.02 8.99 -2.54
N ARG A 5 1.28 9.80 -1.50
CA ARG A 5 2.63 9.84 -0.93
C ARG A 5 2.88 8.55 -0.18
N LEU A 6 4.02 7.90 -0.46
CA LEU A 6 4.31 6.58 0.07
C LEU A 6 4.26 6.55 1.61
N SER A 7 4.88 7.53 2.26
CA SER A 7 4.89 7.65 3.73
C SER A 7 3.48 7.67 4.34
N ARG A 8 2.55 8.42 3.73
CA ARG A 8 1.15 8.46 4.18
C ARG A 8 0.43 7.14 3.95
N LEU A 9 0.64 6.50 2.79
CA LEU A 9 0.04 5.19 2.52
C LEU A 9 0.49 4.14 3.55
N LEU A 10 1.78 4.10 3.89
CA LEU A 10 2.31 3.16 4.86
C LEU A 10 1.72 3.35 6.27
N VAL A 11 1.47 4.59 6.67
CA VAL A 11 0.78 4.88 7.95
C VAL A 11 -0.66 4.38 7.91
N GLU A 12 -1.39 4.62 6.82
CA GLU A 12 -2.76 4.13 6.67
C GLU A 12 -2.83 2.59 6.67
N LEU A 13 -1.90 1.93 5.97
CA LEU A 13 -1.80 0.46 5.99
C LEU A 13 -1.48 -0.05 7.40
N THR A 14 -0.64 0.65 8.16
CA THR A 14 -0.36 0.29 9.56
C THR A 14 -1.61 0.45 10.44
N HIS A 15 -2.36 1.55 10.30
CA HIS A 15 -3.59 1.79 11.06
C HIS A 15 -4.68 0.76 10.71
N SER A 16 -4.86 0.46 9.43
CA SER A 16 -5.84 -0.52 8.98
C SER A 16 -5.57 -1.95 9.48
N ARG A 17 -4.32 -2.28 9.81
CA ARG A 17 -3.99 -3.54 10.49
C ARG A 17 -4.51 -3.56 11.93
N ALA A 18 -4.44 -2.43 12.63
CA ALA A 18 -4.90 -2.32 14.02
C ALA A 18 -6.43 -2.34 14.14
N ASP A 19 -7.16 -1.80 13.16
CA ASP A 19 -8.62 -1.78 13.15
C ASP A 19 -9.28 -2.94 12.36
N GLY A 20 -8.46 -3.80 11.75
CA GLY A 20 -8.90 -4.98 10.99
C GLY A 20 -9.35 -4.70 9.55
N SER A 21 -9.28 -3.45 9.07
CA SER A 21 -9.68 -3.07 7.72
C SER A 21 -8.61 -3.26 6.64
N TYR A 22 -7.39 -3.70 7.01
CA TYR A 22 -6.24 -3.84 6.11
C TYR A 22 -6.53 -4.56 4.79
N ARG A 23 -7.15 -5.76 4.85
CA ARG A 23 -7.47 -6.53 3.64
C ARG A 23 -8.45 -5.81 2.72
N LYS A 24 -9.40 -5.06 3.29
CA LYS A 24 -10.36 -4.27 2.51
C LYS A 24 -9.65 -3.11 1.80
N GLN A 25 -8.72 -2.44 2.49
CA GLN A 25 -7.93 -1.36 1.90
C GLN A 25 -7.03 -1.86 0.77
N LEU A 26 -6.30 -2.97 0.96
CA LEU A 26 -5.51 -3.61 -0.09
C LEU A 26 -6.37 -3.97 -1.31
N ALA A 27 -7.53 -4.60 -1.10
CA ALA A 27 -8.44 -4.97 -2.18
C ALA A 27 -8.96 -3.75 -2.97
N GLN A 28 -9.12 -2.59 -2.31
CA GLN A 28 -9.50 -1.35 -2.97
C GLN A 28 -8.34 -0.75 -3.78
N LEU A 29 -7.13 -0.71 -3.19
CA LEU A 29 -5.93 -0.23 -3.87
C LEU A 29 -5.58 -1.10 -5.08
N SER A 30 -5.69 -2.43 -4.96
CA SER A 30 -5.35 -3.37 -6.04
C SER A 30 -6.29 -3.29 -7.24
N LYS A 31 -7.54 -2.87 -7.05
CA LYS A 31 -8.51 -2.65 -8.14
C LYS A 31 -8.35 -1.30 -8.84
N THR A 32 -7.52 -0.41 -8.31
CA THR A 32 -7.33 0.92 -8.90
C THR A 32 -6.61 0.80 -10.25
N GLN A 33 -7.21 1.32 -11.33
CA GLN A 33 -6.62 1.24 -12.68
C GLN A 33 -5.18 1.81 -12.75
N LEU A 34 -4.98 3.00 -12.16
CA LEU A 34 -3.66 3.64 -12.06
C LEU A 34 -3.45 4.12 -10.62
N LEU A 35 -2.47 3.53 -9.94
CA LEU A 35 -2.03 3.88 -8.60
C LEU A 35 -0.62 4.48 -8.70
N ILE A 36 -0.49 5.76 -8.34
CA ILE A 36 0.80 6.48 -8.35
C ILE A 36 1.29 6.58 -6.90
N LEU A 37 2.51 6.12 -6.66
CA LEU A 37 3.21 6.24 -5.39
C LEU A 37 4.36 7.23 -5.57
N ASP A 38 4.27 8.38 -4.91
CA ASP A 38 5.31 9.40 -4.89
C ASP A 38 6.16 9.31 -3.61
N ASP A 39 7.30 10.01 -3.57
CA ASP A 39 8.24 10.05 -2.44
C ASP A 39 8.86 8.67 -2.11
N TRP A 40 9.05 7.82 -3.12
CA TRP A 40 9.69 6.51 -2.93
C TRP A 40 11.18 6.64 -2.62
N GLY A 41 11.64 5.97 -1.56
CA GLY A 41 13.08 5.88 -1.24
C GLY A 41 13.65 7.09 -0.50
N LEU A 42 12.81 8.00 0.00
CA LEU A 42 13.25 9.08 0.90
C LEU A 42 13.75 8.55 2.26
N GLU A 43 13.17 7.45 2.72
CA GLU A 43 13.56 6.75 3.96
C GLU A 43 13.61 5.23 3.72
N PRO A 44 14.47 4.49 4.45
CA PRO A 44 14.48 3.03 4.39
C PRO A 44 13.15 2.44 4.85
N LEU A 45 12.56 1.57 4.02
CA LEU A 45 11.34 0.85 4.38
C LEU A 45 11.62 -0.18 5.47
N GLN A 46 10.78 -0.20 6.50
CA GLN A 46 10.77 -1.26 7.50
C GLN A 46 10.28 -2.59 6.89
N ALA A 47 10.59 -3.71 7.54
CA ALA A 47 10.22 -5.03 7.03
C ALA A 47 8.71 -5.19 6.80
N ALA A 48 7.87 -4.71 7.73
CA ALA A 48 6.41 -4.73 7.58
C ALA A 48 5.94 -3.91 6.38
N GLN A 49 6.46 -2.69 6.22
CA GLN A 49 6.12 -1.80 5.10
C GLN A 49 6.51 -2.40 3.74
N ARG A 50 7.66 -3.09 3.65
CA ARG A 50 8.05 -3.82 2.44
C ARG A 50 7.07 -4.95 2.13
N ASN A 51 6.65 -5.70 3.15
CA ASN A 51 5.68 -6.77 2.96
C ASN A 51 4.32 -6.24 2.51
N ASP A 52 3.86 -5.11 3.08
CA ASP A 52 2.59 -4.46 2.67
C ASP A 52 2.61 -4.09 1.19
N LEU A 53 3.72 -3.52 0.72
CA LEU A 53 3.89 -3.13 -0.68
C LEU A 53 3.99 -4.34 -1.61
N LEU A 54 4.71 -5.39 -1.20
CA LEU A 54 4.78 -6.64 -1.95
C LEU A 54 3.40 -7.29 -2.10
N GLU A 55 2.62 -7.38 -1.01
CA GLU A 55 1.27 -7.92 -1.02
C GLU A 55 0.36 -7.13 -1.98
N LEU A 56 0.44 -5.79 -1.95
CA LEU A 56 -0.29 -4.93 -2.88
C LEU A 56 0.14 -5.14 -4.34
N MET A 57 1.44 -5.32 -4.60
CA MET A 57 1.98 -5.56 -5.94
C MET A 57 1.54 -6.92 -6.48
N ASP A 58 1.59 -7.97 -5.65
CA ASP A 58 1.14 -9.31 -6.00
C ASP A 58 -0.36 -9.33 -6.33
N ASP A 59 -1.19 -8.68 -5.52
CA ASP A 59 -2.63 -8.51 -5.75
C ASP A 59 -2.97 -7.78 -7.07
N ARG A 60 -2.04 -6.97 -7.57
CA ARG A 60 -2.17 -6.21 -8.83
C ARG A 60 -1.61 -6.97 -10.03
N TYR A 61 -0.55 -7.74 -9.84
CA TYR A 61 0.09 -8.53 -10.90
C TYR A 61 -0.70 -9.83 -11.18
N GLY A 62 -1.31 -10.42 -10.17
CA GLY A 62 -2.13 -11.64 -10.29
C GLY A 62 -3.51 -11.44 -10.93
N LYS A 63 -3.75 -10.32 -11.62
CA LYS A 63 -5.02 -9.97 -12.29
C LYS A 63 -4.81 -9.63 -13.75
#